data_AF-A0A1F3CGC4-F1
#
_entry.id   AF-A0A1F3CGC4-F1
#
_cell.length_a   1.000
_cell.length_b   1.000
_cell.length_c   1.000
_cell.angle_alpha   90.00
_cell.angle_beta   90.00
_cell.angle_gamma   90.00
#
_symmetry.space_group_name_H-M   'P 1'
#
loop_
_entity.id
_entity.type
_entity.pdbx_description
1 polymer ?
#
loop_
_entity_poly.entity_id
_entity_poly.type
_entity_poly.pdbx_seq_one_letter_code
_entity_poly.pdbx_strand_id
1 'polypeptide(L)'
;MIKSAFILAICFSFVGCINDWDKKLDEKTIDTEVLGKTNLFSTKTVRLKITEYKNLLTISLDYKLPKNINLPVDSFYGDTLIETRFFLKLYSKGKPLTINNNVIGYKGFFYSPLDTNIVIIPFEKQNIIPVYHSEISIPMYLFHNLKTGKQTIEGELFVDKYYGTHYDKKTKETTNLEIENDEIKGKVKFKVDVPEIYLSKIYGNGIELRNDAQFSPLGMDFSFREGYPDIYWEIYSPATSESDFSFPYWRSAEARNAISYDLKDTVYLYHFSNDAQFKIGVYDRDDLSRDDFLGDWYGSVKAIVSDKYKILQFDKLKWFQIKAEQLGCINKK
;
A
#
# COMPACT_ATOMS: atom_id res chain seq x y z
N MET A 1 8.81 -2.42 45.11
CA MET A 1 9.08 -1.85 43.77
C MET A 1 8.50 -2.64 42.59
N ILE A 2 7.95 -3.86 42.77
CA ILE A 2 7.47 -4.69 41.64
C ILE A 2 5.98 -4.42 41.27
N LYS A 3 5.19 -3.82 42.16
CA LYS A 3 3.75 -3.58 41.93
C LYS A 3 3.44 -2.45 40.94
N SER A 4 4.31 -1.44 40.81
CA SER A 4 4.07 -0.29 39.93
C SER A 4 4.37 -0.58 38.44
N ALA A 5 5.33 -1.48 38.17
CA ALA A 5 5.68 -1.87 36.80
C ALA A 5 4.59 -2.74 36.13
N PHE A 6 3.90 -3.57 36.93
CA PHE A 6 2.82 -4.44 36.43
C PHE A 6 1.54 -3.65 36.07
N ILE A 7 1.22 -2.61 36.84
CA ILE A 7 0.08 -1.71 36.56
C ILE A 7 0.35 -0.87 35.30
N LEU A 8 1.57 -0.40 35.09
CA LEU A 8 1.95 0.33 33.88
C LEU A 8 1.81 -0.55 32.62
N ALA A 9 2.32 -1.78 32.66
CA ALA A 9 2.23 -2.72 31.53
C ALA A 9 0.79 -3.10 31.16
N ILE A 10 -0.10 -3.20 32.15
CA ILE A 10 -1.53 -3.44 31.95
C ILE A 10 -2.21 -2.20 31.33
N CYS A 11 -1.90 -0.98 31.80
CA CYS A 11 -2.44 0.24 31.19
C CYS A 11 -1.99 0.42 29.74
N PHE A 12 -0.73 0.13 29.39
CA PHE A 12 -0.23 0.23 28.01
C PHE A 12 -0.84 -0.81 27.06
N SER A 13 -1.16 -2.02 27.55
CA SER A 13 -1.82 -3.05 26.74
C SER A 13 -3.30 -2.75 26.49
N PHE A 14 -3.97 -2.01 27.37
CA PHE A 14 -5.33 -1.52 27.12
C PHE A 14 -5.39 -0.35 26.14
N VAL A 15 -4.40 0.55 26.09
CA VAL A 15 -4.40 1.69 25.15
C VAL A 15 -4.36 1.21 23.69
N GLY A 16 -3.58 0.16 23.38
CA GLY A 16 -3.56 -0.44 22.04
C GLY A 16 -4.89 -1.09 21.64
N CYS A 17 -5.51 -1.83 22.55
CA CYS A 17 -6.82 -2.44 22.31
C CYS A 17 -7.94 -1.39 22.22
N ILE A 18 -7.94 -0.34 23.04
CA ILE A 18 -8.97 0.71 23.01
C ILE A 18 -8.97 1.41 21.65
N ASN A 19 -7.80 1.72 21.07
CA ASN A 19 -7.71 2.34 19.75
C ASN A 19 -8.32 1.48 18.62
N ASP A 20 -8.13 0.16 18.65
CA ASP A 20 -8.72 -0.75 17.66
C ASP A 20 -10.24 -0.92 17.84
N TRP A 21 -10.72 -0.88 19.08
CA TRP A 21 -12.14 -0.92 19.41
C TRP A 21 -12.85 0.39 19.03
N ASP A 22 -12.25 1.54 19.33
CA ASP A 22 -12.76 2.85 18.94
C ASP A 22 -12.81 2.99 17.41
N LYS A 23 -11.77 2.52 16.71
CA LYS A 23 -11.79 2.44 15.24
C LYS A 23 -12.96 1.60 14.72
N LYS A 24 -13.20 0.42 15.31
CA LYS A 24 -14.34 -0.44 14.92
C LYS A 24 -15.71 0.17 15.24
N LEU A 25 -15.81 1.02 16.25
CA LEU A 25 -17.04 1.73 16.62
C LEU A 25 -17.36 2.87 15.66
N ASP A 26 -16.32 3.56 15.18
CA ASP A 26 -16.42 4.67 14.24
C ASP A 26 -16.46 4.22 12.77
N GLU A 27 -16.17 2.94 12.50
CA GLU A 27 -16.25 2.34 11.16
C GLU A 27 -17.70 2.31 10.66
N LYS A 28 -17.95 3.02 9.56
CA LYS A 28 -19.23 3.05 8.89
C LYS A 28 -19.29 1.94 7.84
N THR A 29 -20.23 1.01 7.99
CA THR A 29 -20.50 0.03 6.93
C THR A 29 -21.23 0.70 5.78
N ILE A 30 -20.74 0.50 4.56
CA ILE A 30 -21.35 1.01 3.33
C ILE A 30 -22.27 -0.05 2.74
N ASP A 31 -23.53 0.34 2.49
CA ASP A 31 -24.48 -0.52 1.80
C ASP A 31 -24.06 -0.78 0.35
N THR A 32 -24.18 -2.04 -0.07
CA THR A 32 -23.83 -2.48 -1.42
C THR A 32 -25.06 -3.03 -2.15
N GLU A 33 -25.23 -2.60 -3.39
CA GLU A 33 -26.23 -3.09 -4.34
C GLU A 33 -25.54 -4.05 -5.32
N VAL A 34 -26.01 -5.28 -5.44
CA VAL A 34 -25.48 -6.25 -6.42
C VAL A 34 -26.15 -5.99 -7.77
N LEU A 35 -25.36 -5.57 -8.76
CA LEU A 35 -25.85 -5.26 -10.11
C LEU A 35 -25.89 -6.49 -11.03
N GLY A 36 -25.01 -7.46 -10.80
CA GLY A 36 -24.91 -8.67 -11.60
C GLY A 36 -23.87 -9.61 -11.01
N LYS A 37 -24.07 -10.92 -11.16
CA LYS A 37 -23.17 -11.92 -10.57
C LYS A 37 -23.30 -13.27 -11.24
N THR A 38 -22.23 -14.05 -11.20
CA THR A 38 -22.26 -15.49 -11.46
C THR A 38 -22.85 -16.24 -10.26
N ASN A 39 -23.19 -17.51 -10.46
CA ASN A 39 -23.77 -18.36 -9.41
C ASN A 39 -22.84 -18.53 -8.21
N LEU A 40 -21.52 -18.58 -8.45
CA LEU A 40 -20.53 -18.75 -7.37
C LEU A 40 -20.20 -17.44 -6.65
N PHE A 41 -20.60 -16.29 -7.18
CA PHE A 41 -20.54 -15.01 -6.46
C PHE A 41 -21.78 -14.85 -5.55
N SER A 42 -21.90 -15.74 -4.56
CA SER A 42 -23.03 -15.76 -3.61
C SER A 42 -22.57 -15.44 -2.19
N THR A 43 -23.45 -14.94 -1.33
CA THR A 43 -23.11 -14.65 0.09
C THR A 43 -22.66 -15.87 0.91
N LYS A 44 -22.81 -17.09 0.37
CA LYS A 44 -22.32 -18.34 0.96
C LYS A 44 -20.87 -18.67 0.55
N THR A 45 -20.39 -18.08 -0.54
CA THR A 45 -19.11 -18.37 -1.19
C THR A 45 -18.19 -17.16 -1.18
N VAL A 46 -18.72 -15.99 -1.51
CA VAL A 46 -18.02 -14.72 -1.59
C VAL A 46 -18.86 -13.69 -0.84
N ARG A 47 -18.32 -13.16 0.26
CA ARG A 47 -18.94 -12.07 1.02
C ARG A 47 -18.04 -10.86 0.96
N LEU A 48 -18.51 -9.85 0.23
CA LEU A 48 -17.88 -8.54 0.17
C LEU A 48 -18.47 -7.65 1.27
N LYS A 49 -17.60 -7.03 2.07
CA LYS A 49 -17.96 -5.97 3.01
C LYS A 49 -17.14 -4.73 2.64
N ILE A 50 -17.80 -3.59 2.57
CA ILE A 50 -17.15 -2.30 2.36
C ILE A 50 -17.40 -1.45 3.60
N THR A 51 -16.33 -0.93 4.19
CA THR A 51 -16.38 -0.02 5.32
C THR A 51 -15.60 1.25 5.03
N GLU A 52 -15.96 2.31 5.73
CA GLU A 52 -15.36 3.62 5.65
C GLU A 52 -14.98 4.06 7.06
N TYR A 53 -13.73 4.47 7.24
CA TYR A 53 -13.24 5.06 8.48
C TYR A 53 -12.31 6.23 8.16
N LYS A 54 -12.68 7.42 8.61
CA LYS A 54 -12.00 8.68 8.26
C LYS A 54 -11.87 8.79 6.73
N ASN A 55 -10.64 8.85 6.21
CA ASN A 55 -10.37 8.97 4.78
C ASN A 55 -9.88 7.67 4.13
N LEU A 56 -10.23 6.52 4.72
CA LEU A 56 -9.89 5.18 4.23
C LEU A 56 -11.17 4.44 3.85
N LEU A 57 -11.14 3.83 2.66
CA LEU A 57 -12.13 2.85 2.21
C LEU A 57 -11.54 1.46 2.38
N THR A 58 -12.15 0.65 3.24
CA THR A 58 -11.70 -0.72 3.49
C THR A 58 -12.62 -1.69 2.77
N ILE A 59 -12.02 -2.64 2.06
CA ILE A 59 -12.73 -3.69 1.33
C ILE A 59 -12.28 -5.02 1.92
N SER A 60 -13.20 -5.67 2.64
CA SER A 60 -12.99 -6.99 3.22
C SER A 60 -13.72 -8.03 2.37
N LEU A 61 -13.04 -9.14 2.09
CA LEU A 61 -13.57 -10.24 1.31
C LEU A 61 -13.42 -11.54 2.09
N ASP A 62 -14.57 -12.16 2.41
CA ASP A 62 -14.58 -13.56 2.84
C ASP A 62 -14.81 -14.44 1.62
N TYR A 63 -13.94 -15.42 1.43
CA TYR A 63 -14.03 -16.39 0.35
C TYR A 63 -14.07 -17.81 0.91
N LYS A 64 -15.01 -18.62 0.45
CA LYS A 64 -15.10 -20.04 0.74
C LYS A 64 -15.04 -20.79 -0.58
N LEU A 65 -14.03 -21.64 -0.73
CA LEU A 65 -13.87 -22.47 -1.92
C LEU A 65 -15.14 -23.31 -2.15
N PRO A 66 -15.85 -23.14 -3.28
CA PRO A 66 -17.02 -23.95 -3.60
C PRO A 66 -16.63 -25.42 -3.75
N LYS A 67 -17.45 -26.32 -3.20
CA LYS A 67 -17.24 -27.78 -3.32
C LYS A 67 -17.32 -28.31 -4.76
N ASN A 68 -17.92 -27.55 -5.64
CA ASN A 68 -18.19 -27.89 -7.04
C ASN A 68 -17.15 -27.33 -8.02
N ILE A 69 -16.20 -26.51 -7.56
CA ILE A 69 -15.03 -26.20 -8.39
C ILE A 69 -14.12 -27.43 -8.33
N ASN A 70 -14.00 -28.10 -9.47
CA ASN A 70 -13.12 -29.26 -9.61
C ASN A 70 -11.67 -28.77 -9.74
N LEU A 71 -11.03 -28.49 -8.62
CA LEU A 71 -9.59 -28.27 -8.59
C LEU A 71 -8.91 -29.65 -8.73
N PRO A 72 -8.00 -29.87 -9.69
CA PRO A 72 -7.21 -31.10 -9.80
C PRO A 72 -6.11 -31.12 -8.73
N VAL A 73 -6.50 -30.90 -7.48
CA VAL A 73 -5.64 -30.92 -6.29
C VAL A 73 -6.18 -31.96 -5.33
N ASP A 74 -5.35 -32.90 -4.94
CA ASP A 74 -5.66 -33.87 -3.91
C ASP A 74 -4.69 -33.72 -2.73
N SER A 75 -5.23 -33.22 -1.61
CA SER A 75 -4.49 -33.00 -0.36
C SER A 75 -3.77 -34.25 0.16
N PHE A 76 -4.26 -35.45 -0.18
CA PHE A 76 -3.62 -36.71 0.20
C PHE A 76 -2.24 -36.89 -0.46
N TYR A 77 -2.04 -36.34 -1.67
CA TYR A 77 -0.76 -36.37 -2.38
C TYR A 77 0.12 -35.14 -2.14
N GLY A 78 -0.30 -34.26 -1.22
CA GLY A 78 0.42 -33.01 -0.92
C GLY A 78 0.18 -31.91 -1.96
N ASP A 79 -0.83 -32.04 -2.82
CA ASP A 79 -1.25 -30.95 -3.70
C ASP A 79 -1.75 -29.77 -2.87
N THR A 80 -1.41 -28.55 -3.30
CA THR A 80 -1.79 -27.34 -2.57
C THR A 80 -2.35 -26.30 -3.53
N LEU A 81 -3.37 -25.59 -3.08
CA LEU A 81 -3.71 -24.30 -3.64
C LEU A 81 -2.76 -23.29 -3.01
N ILE A 82 -1.83 -22.76 -3.81
CA ILE A 82 -0.78 -21.85 -3.34
C ILE A 82 -1.34 -20.44 -3.24
N GLU A 83 -2.14 -20.03 -4.23
CA GLU A 83 -2.61 -18.65 -4.31
C GLU A 83 -3.95 -18.55 -5.04
N THR A 84 -4.81 -17.67 -4.53
CA THR A 84 -6.01 -17.19 -5.22
C THR A 84 -5.97 -15.67 -5.24
N ARG A 85 -5.97 -15.08 -6.44
CA ARG A 85 -6.00 -13.62 -6.59
C ARG A 85 -7.41 -13.18 -6.94
N PHE A 86 -7.96 -12.30 -6.11
CA PHE A 86 -9.17 -11.59 -6.47
C PHE A 86 -8.78 -10.24 -7.05
N PHE A 87 -9.39 -9.88 -8.18
CA PHE A 87 -9.18 -8.63 -8.86
C PHE A 87 -10.42 -7.77 -8.72
N LEU A 88 -10.23 -6.52 -8.32
CA LEU A 88 -11.27 -5.53 -8.19
C LEU A 88 -11.00 -4.38 -9.16
N LYS A 89 -11.89 -4.23 -10.15
CA LYS A 89 -11.93 -3.06 -11.01
C LYS A 89 -12.95 -2.07 -10.46
N LEU A 90 -12.52 -0.83 -10.26
CA LEU A 90 -13.42 0.23 -9.80
C LEU A 90 -13.79 1.15 -10.96
N TYR A 91 -15.05 1.58 -10.98
CA TYR A 91 -15.61 2.43 -12.01
C TYR A 91 -16.43 3.55 -11.41
N SER A 92 -16.50 4.68 -12.11
CA SER A 92 -17.51 5.72 -11.86
C SER A 92 -18.14 6.15 -13.17
N LYS A 93 -19.48 6.15 -13.22
CA LYS A 93 -20.26 6.47 -14.43
C LYS A 93 -19.80 5.66 -15.65
N GLY A 94 -19.51 4.38 -15.45
CA GLY A 94 -19.04 3.45 -16.48
C GLY A 94 -17.59 3.62 -16.93
N LYS A 95 -16.83 4.58 -16.38
CA LYS A 95 -15.40 4.76 -16.68
C LYS A 95 -14.53 4.14 -15.59
N PRO A 96 -13.45 3.42 -15.93
CA PRO A 96 -12.55 2.86 -14.94
C PRO A 96 -11.87 3.97 -14.13
N LEU A 97 -11.68 3.73 -12.84
CA LEU A 97 -10.90 4.57 -11.95
C LEU A 97 -9.46 4.06 -11.95
N THR A 98 -8.52 4.92 -12.34
CA THR A 98 -7.09 4.63 -12.22
C THR A 98 -6.66 4.84 -10.78
N ILE A 99 -5.99 3.85 -10.20
CA ILE A 99 -5.55 3.83 -8.82
C ILE A 99 -4.07 3.44 -8.80
N ASN A 100 -3.27 4.20 -8.04
CA ASN A 100 -1.88 3.83 -7.78
C ASN A 100 -1.86 2.71 -6.73
N ASN A 101 -1.50 1.50 -7.13
CA ASN A 101 -1.50 0.34 -6.23
C ASN A 101 -0.42 0.41 -5.15
N ASN A 102 0.63 1.22 -5.30
CA ASN A 102 1.72 1.32 -4.31
C ASN A 102 1.27 1.88 -2.96
N VAL A 103 0.18 2.64 -2.95
CA VAL A 103 -0.35 3.27 -1.73
C VAL A 103 -1.53 2.51 -1.11
N ILE A 104 -1.93 1.38 -1.70
CA ILE A 104 -2.97 0.52 -1.14
C ILE A 104 -2.33 -0.33 -0.05
N GLY A 105 -2.78 -0.14 1.19
CA GLY A 105 -2.29 -0.92 2.31
C GLY A 105 -2.82 -2.35 2.24
N TYR A 106 -1.92 -3.31 2.03
CA TYR A 106 -2.16 -4.73 2.24
C TYR A 106 -1.12 -5.29 3.22
N LYS A 107 -1.55 -6.11 4.19
CA LYS A 107 -0.62 -6.83 5.08
C LYS A 107 0.04 -7.96 4.28
N GLY A 108 1.13 -7.69 3.56
CA GLY A 108 1.94 -8.78 2.97
C GLY A 108 2.70 -8.48 1.68
N PHE A 109 2.38 -7.41 0.96
CA PHE A 109 3.08 -7.07 -0.29
C PHE A 109 3.41 -5.58 -0.35
N PHE A 110 4.70 -5.30 -0.50
CA PHE A 110 5.20 -4.02 -0.97
C PHE A 110 5.55 -4.21 -2.45
N TYR A 111 5.17 -3.23 -3.28
CA TYR A 111 5.45 -3.12 -4.71
C TYR A 111 4.54 -3.90 -5.68
N SER A 112 3.59 -3.17 -6.28
CA SER A 112 3.16 -3.41 -7.66
C SER A 112 3.38 -2.11 -8.42
N PRO A 113 4.48 -1.99 -9.20
CA PRO A 113 4.72 -0.80 -9.97
C PRO A 113 3.70 -0.84 -11.11
N LEU A 114 2.72 0.05 -11.07
CA LEU A 114 2.05 0.74 -12.19
C LEU A 114 0.72 1.32 -11.71
N ASP A 115 0.38 2.50 -12.22
CA ASP A 115 -1.00 2.98 -12.19
C ASP A 115 -1.86 1.99 -12.99
N THR A 116 -2.77 1.30 -12.31
CA THR A 116 -3.68 0.37 -12.99
C THR A 116 -5.12 0.70 -12.60
N ASN A 117 -6.05 0.22 -13.40
CA ASN A 117 -7.48 0.23 -13.05
C ASN A 117 -7.89 -1.02 -12.26
N ILE A 118 -6.92 -1.81 -11.79
CA ILE A 118 -7.13 -3.11 -11.15
C ILE A 118 -6.46 -3.12 -9.80
N VAL A 119 -7.27 -3.17 -8.76
CA VAL A 119 -6.80 -3.42 -7.40
C VAL A 119 -6.77 -4.92 -7.17
N ILE A 120 -5.63 -5.45 -6.71
CA ILE A 120 -5.49 -6.87 -6.39
C ILE A 120 -5.81 -7.04 -4.89
N ILE A 121 -6.71 -7.96 -4.57
CA ILE A 121 -7.02 -8.44 -3.22
C ILE A 121 -6.41 -9.85 -3.14
N PRO A 122 -5.14 -9.97 -2.70
CA PRO A 122 -4.50 -11.27 -2.66
C PRO A 122 -5.01 -12.10 -1.47
N PHE A 123 -5.05 -13.42 -1.67
CA PHE A 123 -5.17 -14.40 -0.60
C PHE A 123 -3.92 -15.26 -0.63
N GLU A 124 -3.06 -15.09 0.38
CA GLU A 124 -1.81 -15.83 0.47
C GLU A 124 -2.02 -17.29 0.90
N LYS A 125 -1.00 -18.08 0.59
CA LYS A 125 -0.83 -19.51 0.89
C LYS A 125 -1.36 -19.88 2.26
N GLN A 126 -2.54 -20.47 2.26
CA GLN A 126 -3.12 -21.10 3.43
C GLN A 126 -3.40 -22.54 3.04
N ASN A 127 -2.95 -23.49 3.87
CA ASN A 127 -3.37 -24.89 3.82
C ASN A 127 -4.87 -24.93 3.52
N ILE A 128 -5.34 -25.86 2.69
CA ILE A 128 -6.72 -25.97 2.18
C ILE A 128 -7.73 -25.84 3.35
N ILE A 129 -8.05 -24.61 3.71
CA ILE A 129 -8.94 -24.21 4.80
C ILE A 129 -10.21 -23.70 4.10
N PRO A 130 -11.40 -24.06 4.57
CA PRO A 130 -12.63 -23.83 3.83
C PRO A 130 -13.10 -22.36 3.81
N VAL A 131 -12.47 -21.45 4.56
CA VAL A 131 -12.85 -20.03 4.62
C VAL A 131 -11.60 -19.18 4.72
N TYR A 132 -11.47 -18.25 3.80
CA TYR A 132 -10.39 -17.29 3.67
C TYR A 132 -10.94 -15.89 3.92
N HIS A 133 -10.13 -15.04 4.56
CA HIS A 133 -10.44 -13.63 4.77
C HIS A 133 -9.27 -12.80 4.29
N SER A 134 -9.55 -11.77 3.48
CA SER A 134 -8.57 -10.78 3.04
C SER A 134 -9.18 -9.39 3.14
N GLU A 135 -8.32 -8.41 3.40
CA GLU A 135 -8.70 -7.01 3.53
C GLU A 135 -7.66 -6.12 2.87
N ILE A 136 -8.16 -5.13 2.11
CA ILE A 136 -7.34 -4.03 1.59
C ILE A 136 -7.88 -2.70 2.10
N SER A 137 -6.98 -1.74 2.32
CA SER A 137 -7.32 -0.36 2.67
C SER A 137 -6.90 0.59 1.57
N ILE A 138 -7.87 1.31 1.00
CA ILE A 138 -7.68 2.25 -0.11
C ILE A 138 -7.80 3.68 0.44
N PRO A 139 -6.71 4.48 0.45
CA PRO A 139 -6.78 5.91 0.74
C PRO A 139 -7.71 6.64 -0.23
N MET A 140 -8.67 7.41 0.29
CA MET A 140 -9.68 8.07 -0.54
C MET A 140 -9.11 9.14 -1.47
N TYR A 141 -7.88 9.63 -1.24
CA TYR A 141 -7.22 10.55 -2.17
C TYR A 141 -6.95 9.91 -3.53
N LEU A 142 -6.94 8.57 -3.62
CA LEU A 142 -6.86 7.84 -4.89
C LEU A 142 -8.10 8.04 -5.76
N PHE A 143 -9.20 8.49 -5.17
CA PHE A 143 -10.40 8.91 -5.90
C PHE A 143 -10.34 10.39 -6.31
N HIS A 144 -9.15 10.98 -6.50
CA HIS A 144 -8.97 12.39 -6.87
C HIS A 144 -9.71 12.81 -8.16
N ASN A 145 -10.00 11.85 -9.03
CA ASN A 145 -10.78 12.07 -10.26
C ASN A 145 -12.30 12.20 -10.01
N LEU A 146 -12.77 11.92 -8.79
CA LEU A 146 -14.17 12.03 -8.38
C LEU A 146 -14.41 13.31 -7.59
N LYS A 147 -15.54 13.98 -7.85
CA LYS A 147 -15.95 15.19 -7.11
C LYS A 147 -16.16 14.90 -5.62
N THR A 148 -15.87 15.86 -4.76
CA THR A 148 -16.16 15.82 -3.32
C THR A 148 -17.65 15.57 -3.05
N GLY A 149 -17.94 14.83 -1.99
CA GLY A 149 -19.28 14.44 -1.55
C GLY A 149 -19.65 13.01 -1.93
N LYS A 150 -20.93 12.67 -1.79
CA LYS A 150 -21.46 11.35 -2.13
C LYS A 150 -21.29 11.02 -3.61
N GLN A 151 -20.38 10.10 -3.92
CA GLN A 151 -20.15 9.57 -5.25
C GLN A 151 -20.59 8.12 -5.33
N THR A 152 -21.09 7.72 -6.52
CA THR A 152 -21.42 6.33 -6.80
C THR A 152 -20.22 5.66 -7.46
N ILE A 153 -19.81 4.53 -6.90
CA ILE A 153 -18.74 3.68 -7.42
C ILE A 153 -19.36 2.32 -7.75
N GLU A 154 -18.95 1.76 -8.89
CA GLU A 154 -19.22 0.38 -9.26
C GLU A 154 -17.93 -0.42 -9.12
N GLY A 155 -17.99 -1.57 -8.49
CA GLY A 155 -16.88 -2.51 -8.36
C GLY A 155 -17.17 -3.79 -9.13
N GLU A 156 -16.24 -4.24 -9.97
CA GLU A 156 -16.27 -5.57 -10.59
C GLU A 156 -15.19 -6.41 -9.91
N LEU A 157 -15.63 -7.39 -9.12
CA LEU A 157 -14.79 -8.35 -8.42
C LEU A 157 -14.79 -9.66 -9.20
N PHE A 158 -13.61 -10.19 -9.51
CA PHE A 158 -13.47 -11.47 -10.21
C PHE A 158 -12.20 -12.21 -9.81
N VAL A 159 -12.18 -13.51 -10.03
CA VAL A 159 -10.97 -14.34 -10.05
C VAL A 159 -10.72 -14.66 -11.52
N ASP A 160 -9.47 -14.65 -11.98
CA ASP A 160 -9.12 -15.14 -13.32
C ASP A 160 -8.53 -16.55 -13.27
N LYS A 161 -7.69 -16.83 -12.28
CA LYS A 161 -6.97 -18.08 -12.13
C LYS A 161 -6.79 -18.49 -10.68
N TYR A 162 -6.64 -19.80 -10.50
CA TYR A 162 -6.08 -20.42 -9.30
C TYR A 162 -4.66 -20.89 -9.58
N TYR A 163 -3.77 -20.69 -8.62
CA TYR A 163 -2.39 -21.19 -8.68
C TYR A 163 -2.17 -22.26 -7.62
N GLY A 164 -1.57 -23.37 -8.02
CA GLY A 164 -1.32 -24.49 -7.11
C GLY A 164 -0.16 -25.37 -7.54
N THR A 165 0.00 -26.47 -6.81
CA THR A 165 0.90 -27.56 -7.16
C THR A 165 0.13 -28.85 -7.35
N HIS A 166 0.55 -29.62 -8.34
CA HIS A 166 0.04 -30.96 -8.59
C HIS A 166 1.19 -31.98 -8.59
N TYR A 167 1.03 -33.04 -7.81
CA TYR A 167 1.93 -34.17 -7.75
C TYR A 167 1.46 -35.28 -8.69
N ASP A 168 2.22 -35.53 -9.75
CA ASP A 168 1.95 -36.65 -10.65
C ASP A 168 2.55 -37.95 -10.09
N LYS A 169 1.70 -38.91 -9.77
CA LYS A 169 2.11 -40.22 -9.25
C LYS A 169 2.92 -41.08 -10.23
N LYS A 170 2.73 -40.90 -11.55
CA LYS A 170 3.43 -41.69 -12.58
C LYS A 170 4.87 -41.22 -12.73
N THR A 171 5.09 -39.91 -12.72
CA THR A 171 6.42 -39.31 -12.88
C THR A 171 7.12 -39.04 -11.55
N LYS A 172 6.36 -38.99 -10.44
CA LYS A 172 6.80 -38.59 -9.09
C LYS A 172 7.30 -37.14 -9.03
N GLU A 173 6.80 -36.29 -9.92
CA GLU A 173 7.18 -34.88 -10.01
C GLU A 173 6.05 -33.98 -9.53
N THR A 174 6.43 -32.85 -8.92
CA THR A 174 5.50 -31.77 -8.58
C THR A 174 5.60 -30.70 -9.64
N THR A 175 4.46 -30.33 -10.23
CA THR A 175 4.36 -29.28 -11.23
C THR A 175 3.51 -28.13 -10.71
N ASN A 176 3.79 -26.92 -11.22
CA ASN A 176 2.91 -25.78 -10.98
C ASN A 176 1.66 -25.90 -11.84
N LEU A 177 0.52 -25.57 -11.26
CA LEU A 177 -0.79 -25.64 -11.89
C LEU A 177 -1.40 -24.25 -11.96
N GLU A 178 -1.90 -23.89 -13.14
CA GLU A 178 -2.78 -22.75 -13.36
C GLU A 178 -4.15 -23.27 -13.79
N ILE A 179 -5.22 -22.84 -13.11
CA ILE A 179 -6.60 -23.21 -13.45
C ILE A 179 -7.37 -21.92 -13.73
N GLU A 180 -7.79 -21.73 -14.98
CA GLU A 180 -8.67 -20.62 -15.36
C GLU A 180 -10.01 -20.70 -14.61
N ASN A 181 -10.56 -19.54 -14.26
CA ASN A 181 -11.84 -19.40 -13.58
C ASN A 181 -12.58 -18.16 -14.08
N ASP A 182 -13.74 -18.37 -14.70
CA ASP A 182 -14.68 -17.29 -15.05
C ASP A 182 -15.97 -17.34 -14.21
N GLU A 183 -16.09 -18.33 -13.33
CA GLU A 183 -17.30 -18.61 -12.56
C GLU A 183 -17.43 -17.78 -11.29
N ILE A 184 -16.36 -17.11 -10.83
CA ILE A 184 -16.39 -16.18 -9.70
C ILE A 184 -16.26 -14.76 -10.22
N LYS A 185 -17.41 -14.13 -10.49
CA LYS A 185 -17.49 -12.76 -10.97
C LYS A 185 -18.73 -12.06 -10.45
N GLY A 186 -18.57 -10.84 -9.94
CA GLY A 186 -19.65 -10.04 -9.40
C GLY A 186 -19.45 -8.57 -9.61
N LYS A 187 -20.54 -7.86 -9.90
CA LYS A 187 -20.59 -6.43 -10.01
C LYS A 187 -21.44 -5.86 -8.88
N VAL A 188 -20.85 -4.97 -8.10
CA VAL A 188 -21.48 -4.28 -7.00
C VAL A 188 -21.48 -2.79 -7.24
N LYS A 189 -22.39 -2.07 -6.57
CA LYS A 189 -22.49 -0.62 -6.59
C LYS A 189 -22.66 -0.13 -5.17
N PHE A 190 -21.97 0.94 -4.84
CA PHE A 190 -22.00 1.54 -3.51
C PHE A 190 -21.78 3.04 -3.59
N LYS A 191 -22.08 3.73 -2.49
CA LYS A 191 -21.87 5.16 -2.36
C LYS A 191 -20.82 5.43 -1.30
N VAL A 192 -19.79 6.19 -1.67
CA VAL A 192 -18.75 6.67 -0.76
C VAL A 192 -18.84 8.18 -0.66
N ASP A 193 -18.56 8.74 0.50
CA ASP A 193 -18.47 10.19 0.68
C ASP A 193 -17.02 10.64 0.42
N VAL A 194 -16.74 11.08 -0.80
CA VAL A 194 -15.36 11.44 -1.18
C VAL A 194 -15.01 12.76 -0.47
N PRO A 195 -13.94 12.82 0.35
CA PRO A 195 -13.54 14.05 1.01
C PRO A 195 -12.98 15.07 0.01
N GLU A 196 -12.67 16.26 0.50
CA GLU A 196 -11.83 17.18 -0.25
C GLU A 196 -10.45 16.56 -0.44
N ILE A 197 -9.98 16.55 -1.68
CA ILE A 197 -8.69 16.02 -2.08
C ILE A 197 -7.88 17.19 -2.61
N TYR A 198 -6.74 17.39 -1.97
CA TYR A 198 -5.78 18.42 -2.26
C TYR A 198 -4.63 17.84 -3.06
N LEU A 199 -4.05 18.66 -3.93
CA LEU A 199 -2.88 18.30 -4.71
C LEU A 199 -1.76 19.30 -4.45
N SER A 200 -0.57 18.76 -4.22
CA SER A 200 0.67 19.52 -4.21
C SER A 200 1.68 18.90 -5.18
N LYS A 201 2.41 19.75 -5.88
CA LYS A 201 3.56 19.34 -6.69
C LYS A 201 4.82 19.52 -5.86
N ILE A 202 5.51 18.43 -5.57
CA ILE A 202 6.79 18.44 -4.86
C ILE A 202 7.90 18.35 -5.90
N TYR A 203 8.89 19.22 -5.77
CA TYR A 203 10.05 19.29 -6.66
C TYR A 203 11.31 18.97 -5.86
N GLY A 204 12.00 17.90 -6.25
CA GLY A 204 13.36 17.61 -5.79
C GLY A 204 14.38 18.22 -6.74
N ASN A 205 15.46 18.78 -6.21
CA ASN A 205 16.59 19.28 -7.01
C ASN A 205 17.92 18.82 -6.41
N GLY A 206 17.96 17.53 -6.11
CA GLY A 206 19.16 16.85 -5.69
C GLY A 206 19.40 16.76 -4.19
N ILE A 207 20.40 15.95 -3.86
CA ILE A 207 20.88 15.61 -2.51
C ILE A 207 22.42 15.59 -2.56
N GLU A 208 23.09 16.09 -1.53
CA GLU A 208 24.53 15.83 -1.29
C GLU A 208 24.72 15.31 0.13
N LEU A 209 25.51 14.25 0.27
CA LEU A 209 25.89 13.69 1.56
C LEU A 209 26.98 14.52 2.24
N ARG A 210 27.05 14.47 3.57
CA ARG A 210 28.15 15.06 4.33
C ARG A 210 29.40 14.22 4.09
N ASN A 211 30.48 14.89 3.68
CA ASN A 211 31.80 14.29 3.69
C ASN A 211 32.39 14.44 5.11
N ASP A 212 31.94 13.61 6.05
CA ASP A 212 32.48 13.56 7.40
C ASP A 212 33.23 12.25 7.67
N ALA A 213 34.25 12.30 8.52
CA ALA A 213 35.01 11.13 8.95
C ALA A 213 34.16 10.12 9.77
N GLN A 214 32.88 10.44 10.04
CA GLN A 214 31.89 9.55 10.64
C GLN A 214 31.07 8.79 9.60
N PHE A 215 31.19 9.09 8.31
CA PHE A 215 30.96 8.14 7.23
C PHE A 215 32.15 7.16 7.20
N SER A 216 32.37 6.54 8.36
CA SER A 216 33.29 5.42 8.49
C SER A 216 32.49 4.19 8.06
N PRO A 217 32.93 3.47 7.02
CA PRO A 217 32.35 2.20 6.56
C PRO A 217 32.54 1.05 7.58
N LEU A 218 32.51 1.33 8.88
CA LEU A 218 32.73 0.36 9.95
C LEU A 218 31.37 -0.08 10.50
N GLY A 219 30.69 -0.89 9.70
CA GLY A 219 29.41 -1.50 10.04
C GLY A 219 28.65 -1.99 8.80
N MET A 220 28.88 -1.36 7.66
CA MET A 220 28.43 -1.84 6.36
C MET A 220 29.47 -2.84 5.84
N ASP A 221 29.04 -4.06 5.53
CA ASP A 221 29.92 -5.10 5.02
C ASP A 221 30.31 -4.79 3.56
N PHE A 222 31.36 -4.00 3.39
CA PHE A 222 31.98 -3.69 2.09
C PHE A 222 32.84 -4.84 1.55
N SER A 223 32.64 -6.09 1.98
CA SER A 223 33.41 -7.24 1.49
C SER A 223 33.35 -7.45 -0.02
N PHE A 224 32.52 -6.68 -0.76
CA PHE A 224 32.42 -6.75 -2.21
C PHE A 224 32.75 -5.46 -3.00
N ARG A 225 33.01 -4.28 -2.41
CA ARG A 225 33.52 -3.06 -3.11
C ARG A 225 33.90 -1.91 -2.15
N GLU A 226 35.06 -1.29 -2.33
CA GLU A 226 35.27 0.10 -1.90
C GLU A 226 34.38 1.00 -2.78
N GLY A 227 33.27 1.53 -2.24
CA GLY A 227 32.28 2.25 -3.04
C GLY A 227 31.52 3.31 -2.24
N TYR A 228 31.15 4.38 -2.93
CA TYR A 228 30.14 5.35 -2.49
C TYR A 228 28.74 4.70 -2.48
N PRO A 229 27.77 5.27 -1.76
CA PRO A 229 26.41 4.74 -1.69
C PRO A 229 25.65 4.82 -3.02
N ASP A 230 24.62 4.00 -3.16
CA ASP A 230 23.60 4.04 -4.20
C ASP A 230 22.39 4.85 -3.68
N ILE A 231 22.42 6.17 -3.89
CA ILE A 231 21.48 7.11 -3.26
C ILE A 231 20.12 7.12 -3.97
N TYR A 232 19.04 6.99 -3.20
CA TYR A 232 17.68 7.32 -3.63
C TYR A 232 16.85 7.91 -2.49
N TRP A 233 15.68 8.45 -2.79
CA TRP A 233 14.77 8.99 -1.79
C TRP A 233 13.31 8.64 -2.03
N GLU A 234 12.52 8.64 -0.96
CA GLU A 234 11.12 8.24 -0.96
C GLU A 234 10.24 9.25 -0.23
N ILE A 235 8.96 9.28 -0.59
CA ILE A 235 7.91 9.99 0.12
C ILE A 235 7.01 8.97 0.81
N TYR A 236 6.70 9.20 2.08
CA TYR A 236 5.69 8.46 2.83
C TYR A 236 4.51 9.37 3.17
N SER A 237 3.30 8.96 2.79
CA SER A 237 2.09 9.78 2.97
C SER A 237 0.80 8.94 3.03
N PRO A 238 -0.11 9.19 3.98
CA PRO A 238 0.02 10.18 5.07
C PRO A 238 1.02 9.70 6.12
N ALA A 239 1.80 10.61 6.70
CA ALA A 239 2.63 10.31 7.87
C ALA A 239 1.99 10.91 9.12
N THR A 240 1.86 10.12 10.19
CA THR A 240 1.23 10.58 11.43
C THR A 240 2.24 11.01 12.51
N SER A 241 3.50 10.63 12.36
CA SER A 241 4.59 10.99 13.27
C SER A 241 5.96 10.94 12.58
N GLU A 242 6.99 11.42 13.28
CA GLU A 242 8.39 11.29 12.85
C GLU A 242 8.88 9.83 12.74
N SER A 243 8.15 8.84 13.25
CA SER A 243 8.53 7.42 13.14
C SER A 243 7.71 6.64 12.12
N ASP A 244 6.82 7.30 11.39
CA ASP A 244 5.83 6.65 10.52
C ASP A 244 6.35 6.48 9.09
N PHE A 245 6.77 5.25 8.77
CA PHE A 245 7.20 4.81 7.43
C PHE A 245 6.19 3.82 6.81
N SER A 246 4.94 3.82 7.29
CA SER A 246 3.97 2.76 6.98
C SER A 246 3.41 2.84 5.55
N PHE A 247 3.47 4.00 4.90
CA PHE A 247 2.79 4.27 3.63
C PHE A 247 3.73 4.86 2.58
N PRO A 248 4.59 4.04 1.96
CA PRO A 248 5.41 4.51 0.84
C PRO A 248 4.50 4.97 -0.30
N TYR A 249 4.73 6.18 -0.78
CA TYR A 249 3.89 6.84 -1.78
C TYR A 249 4.59 6.93 -3.13
N TRP A 250 5.88 7.26 -3.10
CA TRP A 250 6.70 7.46 -4.31
C TRP A 250 8.17 7.25 -3.97
N ARG A 251 8.95 6.79 -4.97
CA ARG A 251 10.39 6.56 -4.90
C ARG A 251 11.07 7.17 -6.11
N SER A 252 12.24 7.78 -5.90
CA SER A 252 13.07 8.35 -6.95
C SER A 252 13.81 7.30 -7.77
N ALA A 253 14.42 7.74 -8.88
CA ALA A 253 15.51 6.98 -9.47
C ALA A 253 16.70 6.87 -8.49
N GLU A 254 17.67 6.02 -8.82
CA GLU A 254 18.88 5.79 -8.03
C GLU A 254 20.08 6.47 -8.68
N ALA A 255 20.92 7.14 -7.87
CA ALA A 255 22.25 7.58 -8.26
C ALA A 255 23.28 6.58 -7.71
N ARG A 256 23.85 5.76 -8.59
CA ARG A 256 24.74 4.67 -8.18
C ARG A 256 26.15 5.13 -7.89
N ASN A 257 26.74 4.59 -6.82
CA ASN A 257 28.11 4.80 -6.41
C ASN A 257 28.49 6.29 -6.42
N ALA A 258 27.68 7.11 -5.74
CA ALA A 258 27.76 8.57 -5.79
C ALA A 258 27.65 9.20 -4.39
N ILE A 259 28.24 10.39 -4.24
CA ILE A 259 28.07 11.25 -3.04
C ILE A 259 26.90 12.22 -3.17
N SER A 260 26.33 12.32 -4.37
CA SER A 260 25.22 13.21 -4.71
C SER A 260 24.20 12.51 -5.59
N TYR A 261 22.95 12.91 -5.42
CA TYR A 261 21.86 12.64 -6.33
C TYR A 261 21.55 13.96 -7.06
N ASP A 262 21.82 14.06 -8.36
CA ASP A 262 21.75 15.34 -9.09
C ASP A 262 20.53 15.46 -10.02
N LEU A 263 19.59 14.52 -9.94
CA LEU A 263 18.39 14.52 -10.77
C LEU A 263 17.31 15.46 -10.20
N LYS A 264 16.44 15.88 -11.12
CA LYS A 264 15.25 16.69 -10.82
C LYS A 264 14.03 15.81 -10.88
N ASP A 265 13.35 15.69 -9.75
CA ASP A 265 12.12 14.92 -9.64
C ASP A 265 10.91 15.85 -9.50
N THR A 266 9.77 15.39 -9.99
CA THR A 266 8.48 16.04 -9.74
C THR A 266 7.47 14.98 -9.31
N VAL A 267 6.91 15.18 -8.12
CA VAL A 267 5.93 14.26 -7.53
C VAL A 267 4.61 14.96 -7.34
N TYR A 268 3.53 14.34 -7.82
CA TYR A 268 2.16 14.77 -7.57
C TYR A 268 1.68 14.10 -6.29
N LEU A 269 1.67 14.83 -5.17
CA LEU A 269 1.21 14.34 -3.89
C LEU A 269 -0.27 14.67 -3.69
N TYR A 270 -1.13 13.66 -3.67
CA TYR A 270 -2.53 13.79 -3.29
C TYR A 270 -2.67 13.63 -1.77
N HIS A 271 -3.44 14.52 -1.13
CA HIS A 271 -3.58 14.55 0.33
C HIS A 271 -4.91 15.18 0.76
N PHE A 272 -5.23 15.15 2.06
CA PHE A 272 -6.56 15.56 2.57
C PHE A 272 -6.62 16.98 3.15
N SER A 273 -5.48 17.67 3.28
CA SER A 273 -5.45 19.05 3.81
C SER A 273 -4.23 19.82 3.33
N ASN A 274 -4.30 21.16 3.27
CA ASN A 274 -3.14 22.00 2.89
C ASN A 274 -1.95 21.92 3.88
N ASP A 275 -2.17 21.39 5.08
CA ASP A 275 -1.15 21.17 6.10
C ASP A 275 -0.82 19.68 6.30
N ALA A 276 -1.16 18.85 5.32
CA ALA A 276 -0.90 17.41 5.34
C ALA A 276 0.57 17.14 5.67
N GLN A 277 0.78 16.26 6.63
CA GLN A 277 2.10 15.80 7.06
C GLN A 277 2.54 14.65 6.17
N PHE A 278 3.81 14.65 5.81
CA PHE A 278 4.45 13.59 5.05
C PHE A 278 5.88 13.42 5.54
N LYS A 279 6.49 12.31 5.15
CA LYS A 279 7.87 12.02 5.45
C LYS A 279 8.67 11.88 4.18
N ILE A 280 9.93 12.28 4.25
CA ILE A 280 10.93 12.01 3.22
C ILE A 280 11.99 11.13 3.85
N GLY A 281 12.27 9.98 3.23
CA GLY A 281 13.39 9.13 3.60
C GLY A 281 14.45 9.15 2.51
N VAL A 282 15.73 9.12 2.90
CA VAL A 282 16.86 8.98 1.98
C VAL A 282 17.67 7.76 2.36
N TYR A 283 18.02 6.97 1.35
CA TYR A 283 18.52 5.61 1.53
C TYR A 283 19.74 5.35 0.64
N ASP A 284 20.59 4.44 1.10
CA ASP A 284 21.61 3.75 0.34
C ASP A 284 21.08 2.38 -0.04
N ARG A 285 20.96 2.10 -1.33
CA ARG A 285 20.42 0.83 -1.80
C ARG A 285 21.47 -0.27 -1.66
N ASP A 286 21.06 -1.39 -1.05
CA ASP A 286 21.85 -2.60 -1.02
C ASP A 286 21.25 -3.70 -1.91
N ASP A 287 22.09 -4.41 -2.66
CA ASP A 287 21.63 -5.53 -3.50
C ASP A 287 21.41 -6.83 -2.69
N LEU A 288 22.05 -6.97 -1.52
CA LEU A 288 22.09 -8.21 -0.74
C LEU A 288 21.57 -8.07 0.70
N SER A 289 21.31 -6.85 1.16
CA SER A 289 20.80 -6.51 2.48
C SER A 289 19.62 -5.57 2.36
N ARG A 290 19.06 -5.20 3.50
CA ARG A 290 18.09 -4.10 3.57
C ARG A 290 18.84 -2.79 3.33
N ASP A 291 18.26 -1.94 2.50
CA ASP A 291 18.75 -0.58 2.24
C ASP A 291 19.08 0.18 3.54
N ASP A 292 20.26 0.79 3.55
CA ASP A 292 20.79 1.53 4.67
C ASP A 292 20.19 2.93 4.73
N PHE A 293 19.88 3.38 5.94
CA PHE A 293 19.18 4.63 6.17
C PHE A 293 20.16 5.80 6.28
N LEU A 294 20.06 6.78 5.38
CA LEU A 294 20.93 7.96 5.35
C LEU A 294 20.34 9.15 6.09
N GLY A 295 19.01 9.24 6.16
CA GLY A 295 18.32 10.26 6.95
C GLY A 295 16.87 10.46 6.56
N ASP A 296 16.14 11.21 7.39
CA ASP A 296 14.76 11.59 7.09
C ASP A 296 14.41 13.03 7.44
N TRP A 297 13.29 13.47 6.87
CA TRP A 297 12.62 14.67 7.26
C TRP A 297 11.12 14.41 7.40
N TYR A 298 10.53 14.91 8.49
CA TYR A 298 9.09 14.89 8.71
C TYR A 298 8.56 16.31 8.79
N GLY A 299 7.46 16.57 8.10
CA GLY A 299 6.77 17.84 8.25
C GLY A 299 5.62 18.04 7.28
N SER A 300 5.00 19.21 7.37
CA SER A 300 3.88 19.58 6.52
C SER A 300 4.32 19.96 5.11
N VAL A 301 3.46 19.71 4.11
CA VAL A 301 3.63 20.26 2.76
C VAL A 301 3.87 21.77 2.81
N LYS A 302 3.08 22.49 3.62
CA LYS A 302 3.19 23.94 3.81
C LYS A 302 4.60 24.38 4.23
N ALA A 303 5.33 23.57 5.00
CA ALA A 303 6.68 23.89 5.44
C ALA A 303 7.68 23.98 4.28
N ILE A 304 7.42 23.32 3.14
CA ILE A 304 8.29 23.34 1.95
C ILE A 304 7.71 24.16 0.78
N VAL A 305 6.53 24.76 0.95
CA VAL A 305 5.98 25.68 -0.07
C VAL A 305 6.86 26.93 -0.19
N SER A 306 7.31 27.21 -1.42
CA SER A 306 8.19 28.34 -1.74
C SER A 306 8.43 28.44 -3.25
N ASP A 307 8.65 29.66 -3.76
CA ASP A 307 9.08 29.88 -5.15
C ASP A 307 10.51 29.36 -5.41
N LYS A 308 11.36 29.40 -4.37
CA LYS A 308 12.75 28.94 -4.39
C LYS A 308 12.90 27.60 -3.67
N TYR A 309 13.87 26.79 -4.10
CA TYR A 309 14.25 25.58 -3.37
C TYR A 309 14.71 25.94 -1.96
N LYS A 310 14.15 25.24 -0.97
CA LYS A 310 14.66 25.22 0.39
C LYS A 310 15.72 24.15 0.51
N ILE A 311 16.70 24.41 1.34
CA ILE A 311 17.73 23.43 1.70
C ILE A 311 17.32 22.81 3.02
N LEU A 312 17.00 21.52 3.01
CA LEU A 312 16.85 20.72 4.21
C LEU A 312 18.21 20.11 4.55
N GLN A 313 18.56 20.12 5.84
CA GLN A 313 19.77 19.49 6.37
C GLN A 313 19.38 18.60 7.52
N PHE A 314 19.65 17.31 7.41
CA PHE A 314 19.31 16.31 8.41
C PHE A 314 20.29 15.14 8.30
N ASP A 315 20.57 14.49 9.42
CA ASP A 315 21.42 13.30 9.53
C ASP A 315 22.71 13.37 8.69
N LYS A 316 22.86 12.45 7.73
CA LYS A 316 24.03 12.34 6.86
C LYS A 316 23.96 13.25 5.63
N LEU A 317 22.90 14.04 5.47
CA LEU A 317 22.74 14.93 4.33
C LEU A 317 23.33 16.31 4.63
N LYS A 318 24.19 16.78 3.73
CA LYS A 318 24.71 18.15 3.72
C LYS A 318 23.65 19.10 3.20
N TRP A 319 22.92 18.68 2.17
CA TRP A 319 21.70 19.35 1.72
C TRP A 319 20.79 18.41 0.95
N PHE A 320 19.50 18.69 1.06
CA PHE A 320 18.47 18.24 0.14
C PHE A 320 17.69 19.48 -0.32
N GLN A 321 17.74 19.77 -1.62
CA GLN A 321 16.97 20.86 -2.20
C GLN A 321 15.56 20.42 -2.57
N ILE A 322 14.57 21.05 -1.92
CA ILE A 322 13.16 20.73 -2.14
C ILE A 322 12.29 21.98 -2.13
N LYS A 323 11.22 21.97 -2.91
CA LYS A 323 10.12 22.93 -2.78
C LYS A 323 8.79 22.28 -3.13
N ALA A 324 7.70 22.91 -2.72
CA ALA A 324 6.36 22.52 -3.16
C ALA A 324 5.57 23.70 -3.75
N GLU A 325 4.69 23.38 -4.69
CA GLU A 325 3.59 24.22 -5.14
C GLU A 325 2.28 23.61 -4.65
N GLN A 326 1.45 24.40 -3.96
CA GLN A 326 0.11 23.98 -3.54
C GLN A 326 -0.92 24.38 -4.59
N LEU A 327 -1.59 23.38 -5.16
CA LEU A 327 -2.68 23.59 -6.12
C LEU A 327 -4.05 23.68 -5.45
N GLY A 328 -4.12 23.35 -4.15
CA GLY A 328 -5.34 23.37 -3.36
C GLY A 328 -6.24 22.16 -3.64
N CYS A 329 -7.52 22.28 -3.29
CA CYS A 329 -8.51 21.23 -3.48
C CYS A 329 -8.86 21.11 -4.97
N ILE A 330 -8.60 19.93 -5.54
CA ILE A 330 -8.71 19.64 -6.98
C ILE A 330 -10.03 19.00 -7.37
N ASN A 331 -10.78 18.46 -6.41
CA ASN A 331 -11.99 17.70 -6.69
C ASN A 331 -13.29 18.43 -6.30
N LYS A 332 -13.29 19.77 -6.35
CA LYS A 332 -14.46 20.58 -5.96
C LYS A 332 -15.70 20.27 -6.81
N LYS A 333 -16.88 20.50 -6.19
CA LYS A 333 -18.20 20.24 -6.77
C LYS A 333 -18.48 21.02 -8.05
#